data_AF-A0A1S4H889-F1
#
_entry.id   AF-A0A1S4H889-F1
#
_cell.length_a   1.000
_cell.length_b   1.000
_cell.length_c   1.000
_cell.angle_alpha   90.00
_cell.angle_beta   90.00
_cell.angle_gamma   90.00
#
_symmetry.space_group_name_H-M   'P 1'
#
loop_
_entity.id
_entity.type
_entity.pdbx_description
1 polymer ?
#
loop_
_entity_poly.entity_id
_entity_poly.type
_entity_poly.pdbx_seq_one_letter_code
_entity_poly.pdbx_strand_id
1 'polypeptide(L)'
;MAVVQQAGNLPPMASNSEKVFQWINELSNPESRETALLELSKKRESVADLAPMLWHSFGTTAALLQEIIHIYPSINPATLTAHQSNRVCNALALLQCVASHP
;
A
#
# COMPACT_ATOMS: atom_id res chain seq x y z
N MET A 1 1.76 27.97 -46.62
CA MET A 1 1.51 28.60 -45.31
C MET A 1 0.08 28.22 -44.93
N ALA A 2 -0.26 27.62 -43.79
CA ALA A 2 0.42 27.48 -42.51
C ALA A 2 0.20 26.08 -41.93
N VAL A 3 1.22 25.59 -41.24
CA VAL A 3 1.23 24.40 -40.39
C VAL A 3 0.58 24.79 -39.05
N VAL A 4 -0.40 24.02 -38.58
CA VAL A 4 -0.89 24.06 -37.18
C VAL A 4 -1.17 22.59 -36.80
N GLN A 5 -0.15 21.82 -36.43
CA GLN A 5 0.43 21.64 -35.09
C GLN A 5 -0.38 20.66 -34.22
N GLN A 6 0.14 19.43 -34.12
CA GLN A 6 -0.25 18.40 -33.17
C GLN A 6 -0.04 18.88 -31.74
N ALA A 7 -1.07 18.81 -30.91
CA ALA A 7 -0.96 18.94 -29.46
C ALA A 7 -0.89 17.55 -28.82
N GLY A 8 0.32 17.17 -28.41
CA GLY A 8 0.57 16.46 -27.15
C GLY A 8 0.09 15.02 -27.02
N ASN A 9 0.90 14.08 -27.49
CA ASN A 9 0.94 12.71 -27.00
C ASN A 9 1.28 12.76 -25.48
N LEU A 10 0.29 12.63 -24.60
CA LEU A 10 0.53 12.45 -23.16
C LEU A 10 1.35 11.16 -22.96
N PRO A 11 2.46 11.18 -22.18
CA PRO A 11 3.22 9.97 -21.90
C PRO A 11 2.38 9.00 -21.06
N PRO A 12 2.56 7.67 -21.20
CA PRO A 12 1.84 6.66 -20.42
C PRO A 12 2.41 6.54 -18.98
N MET A 13 2.46 7.67 -18.26
CA MET A 13 2.96 7.75 -16.88
C MET A 13 1.85 7.48 -15.84
N ALA A 14 0.58 7.50 -16.26
CA ALA A 14 -0.58 7.31 -15.37
C ALA A 14 -0.66 5.90 -14.73
N SER A 15 -0.05 4.90 -15.35
CA SER A 15 -0.32 3.48 -15.08
C SER A 15 0.17 2.95 -13.73
N ASN A 16 1.23 3.52 -13.14
CA ASN A 16 1.80 3.01 -11.89
C ASN A 16 1.20 3.73 -10.66
N SER A 17 0.97 5.04 -10.76
CA SER A 17 0.35 5.81 -9.67
C SER A 17 -1.11 5.39 -9.46
N GLU A 18 -1.88 5.19 -10.53
CA GLU A 18 -3.27 4.70 -10.45
C GLU A 18 -3.37 3.36 -9.73
N LYS A 19 -2.45 2.43 -10.02
CA LYS A 19 -2.39 1.13 -9.32
C LYS A 19 -2.08 1.27 -7.83
N VAL A 20 -1.17 2.19 -7.46
CA VAL A 20 -0.87 2.44 -6.05
C VAL A 20 -2.12 2.97 -5.33
N PHE A 21 -2.83 3.93 -5.90
CA PHE A 21 -4.09 4.42 -5.32
C PHE A 21 -5.15 3.32 -5.22
N GLN A 22 -5.26 2.47 -6.25
CA GLN A 22 -6.16 1.32 -6.22
C GLN A 22 -5.82 0.38 -5.05
N TRP A 23 -4.57 -0.02 -4.89
CA TRP A 23 -4.16 -0.88 -3.78
C TRP A 23 -4.39 -0.23 -2.41
N ILE A 24 -4.16 1.08 -2.28
CA ILE A 24 -4.44 1.80 -1.03
C ILE A 24 -5.93 1.73 -0.69
N ASN A 25 -6.82 1.91 -1.67
CA ASN A 25 -8.26 1.75 -1.47
C ASN A 25 -8.62 0.31 -1.10
N GLU A 26 -8.01 -0.67 -1.76
CA GLU A 26 -8.21 -2.10 -1.52
C GLU A 26 -7.76 -2.56 -0.13
N LEU A 27 -6.92 -1.80 0.59
CA LEU A 27 -6.60 -2.08 2.00
C LEU A 27 -7.84 -2.02 2.90
N SER A 28 -8.86 -1.26 2.53
CA SER A 28 -10.09 -1.15 3.32
C SER A 28 -10.92 -2.43 3.29
N ASN A 29 -10.89 -3.16 2.17
CA ASN A 29 -11.65 -4.41 2.00
C ASN A 29 -10.82 -5.63 2.45
N PRO A 30 -11.26 -6.39 3.48
CA PRO A 30 -10.54 -7.57 3.97
C PRO A 30 -10.17 -8.62 2.92
N GLU A 31 -10.97 -8.78 1.87
CA GLU A 31 -10.75 -9.79 0.81
C GLU A 31 -9.58 -9.41 -0.12
N SER A 32 -9.43 -8.13 -0.44
CA SER A 32 -8.34 -7.63 -1.30
C SER A 32 -7.11 -7.18 -0.53
N ARG A 33 -7.26 -6.92 0.77
CA ARG A 33 -6.23 -6.31 1.61
C ARG A 33 -4.91 -7.07 1.59
N GLU A 34 -4.93 -8.39 1.60
CA GLU A 34 -3.71 -9.19 1.62
C GLU A 34 -2.86 -8.96 0.37
N THR A 35 -3.49 -8.98 -0.81
CA THR A 35 -2.81 -8.71 -2.08
C THR A 35 -2.31 -7.27 -2.12
N ALA A 36 -3.13 -6.31 -1.68
CA ALA A 36 -2.74 -4.91 -1.62
C ALA A 36 -1.53 -4.67 -0.69
N LEU A 37 -1.49 -5.30 0.49
CA LEU A 37 -0.35 -5.22 1.41
C LEU A 37 0.94 -5.70 0.75
N LEU A 38 0.89 -6.84 0.04
CA LEU A 38 2.04 -7.41 -0.64
C LEU A 38 2.55 -6.51 -1.77
N GLU A 39 1.65 -5.96 -2.59
CA GLU A 39 2.05 -5.12 -3.72
C GLU A 39 2.55 -3.75 -3.26
N LEU A 40 1.92 -3.14 -2.26
CA LEU A 40 2.36 -1.88 -1.68
C LEU A 40 3.71 -2.03 -0.95
N SER A 41 3.95 -3.14 -0.24
CA SER A 41 5.23 -3.34 0.47
C SER A 41 6.42 -3.39 -0.50
N LYS A 42 6.24 -3.95 -1.71
CA LYS A 42 7.23 -3.92 -2.79
C LYS A 42 7.48 -2.52 -3.36
N LYS A 43 6.48 -1.64 -3.28
CA LYS A 43 6.53 -0.29 -3.86
C LYS A 43 7.14 0.76 -2.93
N ARG A 44 7.39 0.41 -1.66
CA ARG A 44 7.89 1.31 -0.60
C ARG A 44 9.14 2.12 -0.98
N GLU A 45 10.05 1.55 -1.77
CA GLU A 45 11.30 2.21 -2.20
C GLU A 45 11.15 2.92 -3.54
N SER A 46 10.16 2.52 -4.35
CA SER A 46 9.95 3.05 -5.71
C SER A 46 9.02 4.27 -5.76
N VAL A 47 8.20 4.47 -4.71
CA VAL A 47 7.20 5.53 -4.65
C VAL A 47 7.55 6.44 -3.48
N ALA A 48 8.18 7.58 -3.77
CA ALA A 48 8.66 8.53 -2.76
C ALA A 48 7.52 9.06 -1.86
N ASP A 49 6.36 9.33 -2.45
CA ASP A 49 5.20 9.90 -1.74
C ASP A 49 4.28 8.82 -1.13
N LEU A 50 4.74 7.56 -1.02
CA LEU A 50 3.89 6.48 -0.53
C LEU A 50 3.44 6.72 0.93
N ALA A 51 4.35 7.17 1.78
CA ALA A 51 4.06 7.45 3.19
C ALA A 51 2.91 8.46 3.38
N PRO A 52 2.96 9.68 2.80
CA PRO A 52 1.85 10.62 2.91
C PRO A 52 0.57 10.11 2.23
N MET A 53 0.67 9.35 1.13
CA MET A 53 -0.51 8.72 0.50
C MET A 53 -1.21 7.72 1.45
N LEU A 54 -0.45 6.89 2.16
CA LEU A 54 -0.99 5.94 3.14
C LEU A 54 -1.61 6.67 4.35
N TRP A 55 -0.93 7.72 4.85
CA TRP A 55 -1.36 8.43 6.05
C TRP A 55 -2.63 9.25 5.84
N HIS A 56 -2.75 9.93 4.70
CA HIS A 56 -3.89 10.80 4.41
C HIS A 56 -5.07 10.08 3.76
N SER A 57 -4.90 8.81 3.35
CA SER A 57 -5.99 7.99 2.85
C SER A 57 -6.93 7.57 3.98
N PHE A 58 -8.24 7.62 3.71
CA PHE A 58 -9.26 7.30 4.69
C PHE A 58 -9.17 5.83 5.13
N GLY A 59 -9.07 5.59 6.43
CA GLY A 59 -9.09 4.24 7.00
C GLY A 59 -7.85 3.39 6.75
N THR A 60 -6.89 3.84 5.95
CA THR A 60 -5.69 3.05 5.59
C THR A 60 -4.83 2.72 6.81
N THR A 61 -4.45 3.71 7.62
CA THR A 61 -3.69 3.48 8.86
C THR A 61 -4.45 2.58 9.84
N ALA A 62 -5.77 2.74 9.95
CA ALA A 62 -6.61 1.88 10.79
C ALA A 62 -6.61 0.43 10.29
N ALA A 63 -6.67 0.20 8.97
CA ALA A 63 -6.57 -1.13 8.38
C ALA A 63 -5.20 -1.77 8.66
N LEU A 64 -4.09 -1.01 8.57
CA LEU A 64 -2.76 -1.51 8.94
C LEU A 64 -2.67 -1.92 10.41
N LEU A 65 -3.26 -1.13 11.31
CA LEU A 65 -3.33 -1.46 12.75
C LEU A 65 -4.19 -2.70 13.00
N GLN A 66 -5.31 -2.86 12.27
CA GLN A 66 -6.15 -4.05 12.36
C GLN A 66 -5.38 -5.32 12.01
N GLU A 67 -4.47 -5.28 11.03
CA GLU A 67 -3.64 -6.43 10.66
C GLU A 67 -2.71 -6.86 11.81
N ILE A 68 -2.20 -5.91 12.61
CA ILE A 68 -1.40 -6.21 13.80
C ILE A 68 -2.27 -6.78 14.93
N ILE A 69 -3.45 -6.20 15.16
CA ILE A 69 -4.33 -6.66 16.23
C ILE A 69 -4.83 -8.09 15.95
N HIS A 70 -5.11 -8.43 14.69
CA HIS A 70 -5.59 -9.76 14.30
C HIS A 70 -4.60 -10.90 14.58
N ILE A 71 -3.30 -10.62 14.68
CA ILE A 71 -2.31 -11.64 15.01
C ILE A 71 -2.24 -11.93 16.52
N TYR A 72 -2.65 -11.01 17.40
CA TYR A 72 -2.50 -11.19 18.86
C TYR A 72 -3.01 -12.54 19.41
N PRO A 73 -4.17 -13.08 18.99
CA PRO A 73 -4.62 -14.39 19.44
C PRO A 73 -3.69 -15.56 19.05
N SER A 74 -2.89 -15.40 18.01
CA SER A 74 -1.94 -16.41 17.52
C SER A 74 -0.53 -16.26 18.11
N ILE A 75 -0.27 -15.20 18.88
CA ILE A 75 0.99 -14.98 19.59
C ILE A 75 1.03 -15.82 20.87
N ASN A 76 -0.10 -15.93 21.57
CA ASN A 76 -0.21 -16.70 22.80
C ASN A 76 -1.56 -17.45 22.88
N PRO A 77 -1.56 -18.79 22.75
CA PRO A 77 -0.42 -19.68 22.54
C PRO A 77 0.26 -19.44 21.18
N ALA A 78 1.52 -19.84 21.04
CA ALA A 78 2.32 -19.60 19.83
C ALA A 78 1.88 -20.49 18.65
N THR A 79 0.76 -20.13 18.03
CA THR A 79 0.15 -20.82 16.89
C THR A 79 0.30 -20.03 15.59
N LEU A 80 1.16 -19.01 15.58
CA LEU A 80 1.39 -18.16 14.43
C LEU A 80 1.97 -18.96 13.25
N THR A 81 1.27 -18.93 12.13
CA THR A 81 1.73 -19.56 10.89
C THR A 81 2.67 -18.65 10.10
N ALA A 82 3.50 -19.24 9.23
CA ALA A 82 4.35 -18.48 8.32
C ALA A 82 3.56 -17.50 7.43
N HIS A 83 2.38 -17.92 6.98
CA HIS A 83 1.49 -17.09 6.17
C HIS A 83 0.99 -15.85 6.94
N GLN A 84 0.49 -16.04 8.16
CA GLN A 84 0.06 -14.92 9.02
C GLN A 84 1.22 -13.96 9.35
N SER A 85 2.41 -14.51 9.63
CA SER A 85 3.62 -13.73 9.88
C SER A 85 4.00 -12.86 8.68
N ASN A 86 4.06 -13.44 7.47
CA ASN A 86 4.37 -12.71 6.24
C ASN A 86 3.36 -11.58 5.97
N ARG A 87 2.07 -11.86 6.18
CA ARG A 87 1.00 -10.88 5.99
C ARG A 87 1.15 -9.68 6.93
N VAL A 88 1.33 -9.90 8.24
CA VAL A 88 1.54 -8.79 9.17
C VAL A 88 2.87 -8.06 8.93
N CYS A 89 3.93 -8.77 8.50
CA CYS A 89 5.21 -8.14 8.17
C CYS A 89 5.08 -7.15 7.01
N ASN A 90 4.25 -7.43 6.00
CA ASN A 90 3.94 -6.46 4.94
C ASN A 90 3.28 -5.20 5.51
N ALA A 91 2.33 -5.34 6.43
CA ALA A 91 1.70 -4.19 7.10
C ALA A 91 2.71 -3.40 7.95
N LEU A 92 3.57 -4.08 8.70
CA LEU A 92 4.64 -3.46 9.50
C LEU A 92 5.65 -2.70 8.62
N ALA A 93 5.99 -3.23 7.45
CA ALA A 93 6.88 -2.55 6.50
C ALA A 93 6.27 -1.24 5.98
N LEU A 94 4.95 -1.21 5.75
CA LEU A 94 4.24 0.01 5.36
C LEU A 94 4.18 1.03 6.51
N LEU A 95 3.95 0.57 7.74
CA LEU A 95 4.00 1.45 8.92
C LEU A 95 5.41 2.00 9.16
N GLN A 96 6.45 1.20 8.91
CA GLN A 96 7.84 1.69 8.94
C GLN A 96 8.07 2.77 7.90
N CYS A 97 7.53 2.62 6.68
CA CYS A 97 7.60 3.64 5.64
C CYS A 97 6.96 4.95 6.10
N VAL A 98 5.74 4.89 6.67
CA VAL A 98 5.07 6.06 7.25
C VAL A 98 5.89 6.69 8.38
N ALA A 99 6.44 5.88 9.29
CA ALA A 99 7.25 6.37 10.41
C ALA A 99 8.59 6.98 10.01
N SER A 100 9.14 6.60 8.85
CA SER A 100 10.41 7.12 8.33
C SER A 100 10.29 8.45 7.58
N HIS A 101 9.07 8.85 7.24
CA HIS A 101 8.82 10.09 6.51
C HIS A 101 8.88 11.31 7.46
N PRO A 102 9.55 12.41 7.06
CA PRO A 102 9.67 13.62 7.89
C PRO A 102 8.35 14.38 8.05
#